data_AF-H9F1L3-F1
#
_entry.id   AF-H9F1L3-F1
#
_cell.length_a   1.000
_cell.length_b   1.000
_cell.length_c   1.000
_cell.angle_alpha   90.00
_cell.angle_beta   90.00
_cell.angle_gamma   90.00
#
_symmetry.space_group_name_H-M   'P 1'
#
loop_
_entity.id
_entity.type
_entity.pdbx_description
1 polymer ?
#
loop_
_entity_poly.entity_id
_entity_poly.type
_entity_poly.pdbx_seq_one_letter_code
_entity_poly.pdbx_strand_id
1 'polypeptide(L)' 'MEQPRKAVVVTGFGPFGEHTVNASWIAVQELEKLGLGDSVDLHVYEIPVEYKTVQRLIPALWEKHSP' A
#
# COMPACT_ATOMS: atom_id res chain seq x y z
N MET A 1 12.28 7.09 -25.69
CA MET A 1 12.33 7.55 -24.29
C MET A 1 11.18 6.87 -23.58
N GLU A 2 11.42 6.03 -22.58
CA GLU A 2 10.33 5.48 -21.77
C GLU A 2 9.62 6.64 -21.06
N GLN A 3 8.28 6.63 -21.13
CA GLN A 3 7.47 7.54 -20.33
C GLN A 3 7.72 7.23 -18.84
N PRO A 4 7.87 8.23 -17.96
CA PRO A 4 8.00 7.97 -16.54
C PRO A 4 6.77 7.20 -16.04
N ARG A 5 7.01 6.09 -15.32
CA ARG A 5 5.93 5.27 -14.75
C ARG A 5 5.22 6.07 -13.66
N LYS A 6 3.90 5.95 -13.60
CA LYS A 6 3.11 6.56 -12.53
C LYS A 6 3.24 5.71 -11.27
N ALA A 7 3.64 6.30 -10.15
CA ALA A 7 3.64 5.60 -8.88
C ALA A 7 2.19 5.44 -8.38
N VAL A 8 1.85 4.26 -7.89
CA VAL A 8 0.59 4.00 -7.20
C VAL A 8 0.91 3.32 -5.88
N VAL A 9 0.58 3.98 -4.78
CA VAL A 9 0.73 3.41 -3.44
C VAL A 9 -0.62 2.88 -2.97
N VAL A 10 -0.70 1.59 -2.67
CA VAL A 10 -1.90 0.94 -2.11
C VAL A 10 -1.59 0.43 -0.72
N THR A 11 -2.48 0.71 0.22
CA THR A 11 -2.32 0.26 1.62
C THR A 11 -3.49 -0.62 2.02
N GLY A 12 -3.19 -1.63 2.83
CA GLY A 12 -4.17 -2.45 3.54
C GLY A 12 -3.89 -2.39 5.03
N PHE A 13 -4.91 -2.47 5.85
CA PHE A 13 -4.71 -2.60 7.29
C PHE A 13 -4.40 -4.05 7.65
N GLY A 14 -3.48 -4.24 8.59
CA GLY A 14 -3.27 -5.54 9.19
C GLY A 14 -4.41 -5.98 10.12
N PRO A 15 -4.27 -7.15 10.74
CA PRO A 15 -5.17 -7.67 11.77
C PRO A 15 -5.34 -6.67 12.95
N PHE A 16 -6.49 -6.69 13.60
CA PHE A 16 -6.77 -5.84 14.77
C PHE A 16 -7.82 -6.45 15.70
N GLY A 17 -7.70 -6.15 17.00
CA GLY A 17 -8.56 -6.75 18.02
C GLY A 17 -8.42 -8.26 18.03
N GLU A 18 -9.56 -8.96 17.91
CA GLU A 18 -9.61 -10.43 17.84
C GLU A 18 -9.53 -10.97 16.41
N HIS A 19 -9.57 -10.09 15.40
CA HIS A 19 -9.53 -10.50 14.00
C HIS A 19 -8.09 -10.82 13.61
N THR A 20 -7.86 -12.05 13.16
CA THR A 20 -6.54 -12.53 12.70
C THR A 20 -6.26 -12.23 11.23
N VAL A 21 -7.27 -11.77 10.48
CA VAL A 21 -7.19 -11.44 9.06
C VAL A 21 -7.93 -10.14 8.80
N ASN A 22 -7.41 -9.34 7.86
CA ASN A 22 -8.07 -8.13 7.38
C ASN A 22 -8.25 -8.20 5.86
N ALA A 23 -9.50 -8.08 5.40
CA ALA A 23 -9.84 -8.20 3.99
C ALA A 23 -9.15 -7.14 3.11
N SER A 24 -8.88 -5.95 3.64
CA SER A 24 -8.15 -4.90 2.89
C SER A 24 -6.73 -5.36 2.57
N TRP A 25 -6.02 -5.95 3.52
CA TRP A 25 -4.66 -6.45 3.26
C TRP A 25 -4.65 -7.65 2.31
N ILE A 26 -5.60 -8.59 2.46
CA ILE A 26 -5.73 -9.71 1.51
C ILE A 26 -5.96 -9.20 0.08
N ALA A 27 -6.82 -8.20 -0.11
CA ALA A 27 -7.07 -7.62 -1.42
C ALA A 27 -5.81 -6.96 -2.01
N VAL A 28 -5.01 -6.29 -1.18
CA VAL A 28 -3.74 -5.67 -1.61
C VAL A 28 -2.70 -6.71 -2.02
N GLN A 29 -2.62 -7.84 -1.30
CA GLN A 29 -1.73 -8.94 -1.66
C GLN A 29 -2.10 -9.57 -3.01
N GLU A 30 -3.39 -9.72 -3.31
CA GLU A 30 -3.82 -10.19 -4.64
C GLU A 30 -3.54 -9.14 -5.73
N LEU A 31 -3.73 -7.85 -5.42
CA LEU A 31 -3.40 -6.78 -6.35
C LEU A 31 -1.90 -6.73 -6.69
N GLU A 32 -1.01 -6.96 -5.72
CA GLU A 32 0.43 -7.01 -5.93
C GLU A 32 0.82 -8.10 -6.96
N LYS A 33 0.15 -9.26 -6.91
CA LYS A 33 0.37 -10.36 -7.86
C LYS A 33 -0.12 -10.03 -9.27
N LEU A 34 -1.27 -9.35 -9.36
CA LEU A 34 -1.90 -8.99 -10.64
C LEU A 34 -1.19 -7.82 -11.33
N GLY A 35 -0.69 -6.86 -10.55
CA GLY A 35 -0.14 -5.61 -11.05
C GLY A 35 -1.18 -4.67 -11.66
N LEU A 36 -0.73 -3.50 -12.10
CA LEU A 36 -1.56 -2.46 -12.75
C LEU A 36 -1.08 -2.13 -14.17
N GLY A 37 -0.28 -3.03 -14.77
CA GLY A 37 0.34 -2.87 -16.08
C GLY A 37 1.68 -2.12 -16.04
N ASP A 38 2.45 -2.23 -17.12
CA ASP A 38 3.87 -1.84 -17.19
C ASP A 38 4.13 -0.33 -17.07
N SER A 39 3.09 0.50 -17.21
CA SER A 39 3.17 1.96 -17.07
C SER A 39 3.02 2.44 -15.62
N VAL A 40 2.77 1.53 -14.67
CA VAL A 40 2.55 1.84 -13.26
C VAL A 40 3.63 1.18 -12.41
N ASP A 41 4.21 1.95 -11.49
CA ASP A 41 5.05 1.41 -10.41
C ASP A 41 4.17 1.22 -9.18
N LEU A 42 3.80 -0.04 -8.89
CA LEU A 42 2.90 -0.38 -7.80
C LEU A 42 3.70 -0.63 -6.52
N HIS A 43 3.37 0.12 -5.46
CA HIS A 43 3.94 -0.06 -4.13
C HIS A 43 2.84 -0.42 -3.13
N VAL A 44 2.98 -1.56 -2.47
CA VAL A 44 2.00 -2.03 -1.48
C VAL A 44 2.55 -2.02 -0.07
N TYR A 45 1.71 -1.69 0.91
CA TYR A 45 2.09 -1.65 2.32
C TYR A 45 0.97 -2.15 3.25
N GLU A 46 1.32 -3.04 4.17
CA GLU A 46 0.48 -3.36 5.31
C GLU A 46 0.70 -2.30 6.40
N ILE A 47 -0.39 -1.72 6.90
CA ILE A 47 -0.36 -0.69 7.93
C ILE A 47 -1.02 -1.25 9.19
N PRO A 48 -0.39 -1.16 10.38
CA PRO A 48 -1.04 -1.58 11.61
C PRO A 48 -2.17 -0.61 11.96
N VAL A 49 -3.22 -1.12 12.63
CA VAL A 49 -4.35 -0.32 13.11
C VAL A 49 -3.95 0.42 14.39
N GLU A 50 -3.03 1.37 14.25
CA GLU A 50 -2.51 2.20 15.36
C GLU A 50 -2.34 3.65 14.90
N TYR A 51 -3.04 4.58 15.54
CA TYR A 51 -3.04 6.00 15.17
C TYR A 51 -1.64 6.61 15.00
N LYS A 52 -0.73 6.37 15.96
CA LYS A 52 0.64 6.92 15.91
C LYS A 52 1.42 6.39 14.73
N THR A 53 1.21 5.12 14.38
CA THR A 53 1.91 4.49 13.27
C THR A 53 1.34 4.96 11.94
N VAL A 54 0.02 5.08 11.80
CA VAL A 54 -0.62 5.66 10.60
C VAL A 54 -0.14 7.11 10.38
N GLN A 55 -0.15 7.94 11.43
CA GLN A 55 0.30 9.34 11.35
C GLN A 55 1.75 9.49 10.90
N ARG A 56 2.61 8.51 11.19
CA ARG A 56 4.02 8.52 10.77
C ARG A 56 4.21 7.91 9.38
N LEU A 57 3.57 6.78 9.10
CA LEU A 57 3.82 6.01 7.87
C LEU A 57 3.22 6.68 6.64
N ILE A 58 1.99 7.18 6.71
CA ILE A 58 1.33 7.72 5.51
C ILE A 58 2.10 8.92 4.92
N PRO A 59 2.53 9.93 5.71
CA PRO A 59 3.36 11.01 5.18
C PRO A 59 4.71 10.53 4.63
N ALA A 60 5.35 9.57 5.29
CA ALA A 60 6.63 9.02 4.83
C ALA A 60 6.51 8.27 3.50
N LEU A 61 5.39 7.56 3.28
CA LEU A 61 5.10 6.93 1.99
C LEU A 61 4.85 7.96 0.89
N TRP A 62 4.16 9.06 1.21
CA TRP A 62 3.95 10.16 0.28
C TRP A 62 5.27 10.82 -0.12
N GLU A 63 6.14 11.13 0.85
CA GLU A 63 7.45 11.72 0.59
C GLU A 63 8.36 10.79 -0.23
N LYS A 64 8.32 9.48 0.08
CA LYS A 64 9.16 8.49 -0.59
C LYS A 64 8.78 8.26 -2.05
N HIS A 65 7.48 8.16 -2.35
CA HIS A 65 7.00 7.69 -3.65
C HIS A 65 6.40 8.79 -4.52
N SER A 66 6.00 9.92 -3.92
CA SER A 66 5.25 10.98 -4.60
C SER A 66 4.15 10.43 -5.54
N PRO A 67 3.26 9.55 -5.04
CA PRO A 67 2.25 8.89 -5.84
C PRO A 67 1.18 9.84 -6.39
#